data_AF-A0A7X5DED7-F1
#
_entry.id   AF-A0A7X5DED7-F1
#
_cell.length_a   1.000
_cell.length_b   1.000
_cell.length_c   1.000
_cell.angle_alpha   90.00
_cell.angle_beta   90.00
_cell.angle_gamma   90.00
#
_symmetry.space_group_name_H-M   'P 1'
#
loop_
_entity.id
_entity.type
_entity.pdbx_description
1 polymer ?
#
loop_
_entity_poly.entity_id
_entity_poly.type
_entity_poly.pdbx_seq_one_letter_code
_entity_poly.pdbx_strand_id
1 'polypeptide(L)'
;MAAMTNEMIAACYRGGVMVWSGEAPLHRERDRVASNTGMNQASAAYYLSAVDALLSNGDIHKDINKTAVDTYLTKIEEDFGKEALVVAASVCFRRFEETKKLGNTCYYYKHLAEEHLGGLENGE
;
A
#
# COMPACT_ATOMS: atom_id res chain seq x y z
N MET A 1 -21.43 4.71 -0.70
CA MET A 1 -19.99 4.85 -1.00
C MET A 1 -19.63 3.76 -1.99
N ALA A 2 -19.07 4.11 -3.14
CA ALA A 2 -18.58 3.10 -4.07
C ALA A 2 -17.39 2.38 -3.43
N ALA A 3 -17.46 1.05 -3.30
CA ALA A 3 -16.35 0.25 -2.84
C ALA A 3 -15.20 0.36 -3.87
N MET A 4 -13.97 0.43 -3.38
CA MET A 4 -12.79 0.45 -4.26
C MET A 4 -12.72 -0.86 -5.03
N THR A 5 -12.57 -0.79 -6.36
CA THR A 5 -12.50 -1.97 -7.23
C THR A 5 -11.07 -2.50 -7.32
N ASN A 6 -10.91 -3.76 -7.70
CA ASN A 6 -9.58 -4.35 -7.95
C ASN A 6 -8.81 -3.58 -9.03
N GLU A 7 -9.51 -3.00 -10.01
CA GLU A 7 -8.91 -2.15 -11.04
C GLU A 7 -8.33 -0.86 -10.44
N MET A 8 -9.06 -0.20 -9.54
CA MET A 8 -8.56 0.97 -8.81
C MET A 8 -7.34 0.64 -7.97
N ILE A 9 -7.35 -0.51 -7.28
CA ILE A 9 -6.23 -0.99 -6.45
C ILE A 9 -5.00 -1.21 -7.33
N ALA A 10 -5.14 -1.93 -8.43
CA ALA A 10 -4.05 -2.22 -9.36
C ALA A 10 -3.52 -0.94 -10.03
N ALA A 11 -4.39 0.02 -10.36
CA ALA A 11 -3.98 1.31 -10.92
C ALA A 11 -3.17 2.14 -9.91
N CYS A 12 -3.61 2.18 -8.65
CA CYS A 12 -2.86 2.85 -7.58
C CYS A 12 -1.53 2.15 -7.28
N TYR A 13 -1.46 0.82 -7.34
CA TYR A 13 -0.20 0.11 -7.19
C TYR A 13 0.81 0.54 -8.25
N ARG A 14 0.45 0.42 -9.53
CA ARG A 14 1.34 0.79 -10.64
C ARG A 14 1.75 2.26 -10.60
N GLY A 15 0.81 3.16 -10.31
CA GLY A 15 1.12 4.58 -10.18
C GLY A 15 2.03 4.87 -8.98
N GLY A 16 1.83 4.17 -7.86
CA GLY A 16 2.65 4.33 -6.67
C GLY A 16 4.10 3.86 -6.87
N VAL A 17 4.27 2.75 -7.60
CA VAL A 17 5.60 2.29 -8.05
C VAL A 17 6.29 3.34 -8.92
N MET A 18 5.59 3.96 -9.88
CA MET A 18 6.13 5.03 -10.72
C MET A 18 6.50 6.29 -9.92
N VAL A 19 5.78 6.57 -8.83
CA VAL A 19 6.10 7.67 -7.92
C VAL A 19 7.38 7.36 -7.14
N TRP A 20 7.45 6.17 -6.55
CA TRP A 20 8.61 5.71 -5.79
C TRP A 20 9.90 5.65 -6.63
N SER A 21 9.80 5.15 -7.88
CA SER A 21 10.95 5.09 -8.79
C SER A 21 11.37 6.45 -9.36
N GLY A 22 10.59 7.50 -9.12
CA GLY A 22 10.83 8.84 -9.64
C GLY A 22 10.47 9.02 -11.13
N GLU A 23 9.83 8.03 -11.76
CA GLU A 23 9.38 8.08 -13.15
C GLU A 23 8.24 9.08 -13.37
N ALA A 24 7.39 9.28 -12.36
CA ALA A 24 6.28 10.22 -12.43
C ALA A 24 6.01 10.92 -11.09
N PRO A 25 5.66 12.22 -11.09
CA PRO A 25 5.28 12.89 -9.86
C PRO A 25 3.87 12.48 -9.39
N LEU A 26 3.65 12.47 -8.08
CA LEU A 26 2.39 12.04 -7.43
C LEU A 26 1.13 12.69 -8.04
N HIS A 27 1.17 13.99 -8.32
CA HIS A 27 -0.01 14.70 -8.86
C HIS A 27 -0.41 14.21 -10.25
N ARG A 28 0.57 13.82 -11.09
CA ARG A 28 0.34 13.30 -12.43
C ARG A 28 -0.31 11.92 -12.36
N GLU A 29 0.22 11.05 -11.51
CA GLU A 29 -0.32 9.70 -11.32
C GLU A 29 -1.70 9.72 -10.67
N ARG A 30 -1.93 10.64 -9.73
CA ARG A 30 -3.26 10.89 -9.15
C ARG A 30 -4.29 11.22 -10.23
N ASP A 31 -3.97 12.15 -11.12
CA ASP A 31 -4.89 12.59 -12.17
C ASP A 31 -5.12 11.48 -13.21
N ARG A 32 -4.08 10.72 -13.55
CA ARG A 32 -4.16 9.54 -14.42
C ARG A 32 -5.08 8.47 -13.83
N VAL A 33 -4.88 8.08 -12.57
CA VAL A 33 -5.69 7.06 -11.89
C VAL A 33 -7.14 7.52 -11.79
N ALA A 34 -7.38 8.77 -11.38
CA ALA A 34 -8.72 9.33 -11.27
C ALA A 34 -9.45 9.32 -12.62
N SER A 35 -8.78 9.76 -13.69
CA SER A 35 -9.35 9.77 -15.05
C SER A 35 -9.65 8.37 -15.58
N ASN A 36 -8.77 7.39 -15.31
CA ASN A 36 -8.90 6.05 -15.88
C ASN A 36 -9.91 5.17 -15.14
N THR A 37 -10.05 5.37 -13.83
CA THR A 37 -10.83 4.46 -12.97
C THR A 37 -12.10 5.11 -12.40
N GLY A 38 -12.26 6.42 -12.55
CA GLY A 38 -13.32 7.19 -11.88
C GLY A 38 -13.11 7.36 -10.37
N MET A 39 -11.94 6.99 -9.85
CA MET A 39 -11.60 7.16 -8.43
C MET A 39 -11.49 8.64 -8.06
N ASN A 40 -11.92 9.00 -6.84
CA ASN A 40 -11.71 10.35 -6.33
C ASN A 40 -10.21 10.67 -6.21
N GLN A 41 -9.79 11.86 -6.66
CA GLN A 41 -8.40 12.29 -6.65
C GLN A 41 -7.75 12.26 -5.26
N ALA A 42 -8.47 12.62 -4.19
CA ALA A 42 -7.92 12.57 -2.83
C ALA A 42 -7.65 11.13 -2.40
N SER A 43 -8.60 10.23 -2.68
CA SER A 43 -8.41 8.80 -2.45
C SER A 43 -7.25 8.26 -3.28
N ALA A 44 -7.16 8.58 -4.57
CA ALA A 44 -6.06 8.15 -5.42
C ALA A 44 -4.70 8.58 -4.84
N ALA A 45 -4.59 9.84 -4.40
CA ALA A 45 -3.37 10.35 -3.76
C ALA A 45 -2.99 9.53 -2.51
N TYR A 46 -3.95 9.20 -1.64
CA TYR A 46 -3.66 8.41 -0.44
C TYR A 46 -3.13 7.02 -0.75
N TYR A 47 -3.71 6.33 -1.73
CA TYR A 47 -3.28 4.98 -2.10
C TYR A 47 -1.95 4.98 -2.84
N LEU A 48 -1.70 5.96 -3.71
CA LEU A 48 -0.39 6.16 -4.35
C LEU A 48 0.70 6.40 -3.30
N SER A 49 0.46 7.31 -2.35
CA SER A 49 1.41 7.59 -1.26
C SER A 49 1.60 6.40 -0.33
N ALA A 50 0.59 5.55 -0.14
CA ALA A 50 0.74 4.34 0.66
C ALA A 50 1.71 3.34 -0.01
N VAL A 51 1.63 3.16 -1.33
CA VAL A 51 2.56 2.30 -2.08
C VAL A 51 3.98 2.86 -2.02
N ASP A 52 4.13 4.16 -2.24
CA ASP A 52 5.42 4.85 -2.10
C ASP A 52 6.02 4.63 -0.70
N ALA A 53 5.23 4.85 0.36
CA ALA A 53 5.67 4.60 1.73
C ALA A 53 6.08 3.14 1.99
N LEU A 54 5.31 2.17 1.47
CA LEU A 54 5.62 0.74 1.61
C LEU A 54 6.97 0.38 0.97
N LEU A 55 7.31 1.00 -0.16
CA LEU A 55 8.57 0.75 -0.88
C LEU A 55 9.74 1.59 -0.37
N SER A 56 9.47 2.80 0.13
CA SER A 56 10.50 3.76 0.59
C SER A 56 10.82 3.63 2.08
N ASN A 57 10.18 2.70 2.80
CA ASN A 57 10.16 2.67 4.26
C ASN A 57 9.63 3.97 4.89
N GLY A 58 8.67 4.63 4.25
CA GLY A 58 8.05 5.88 4.70
C GLY A 58 6.90 5.68 5.69
N ASP A 59 6.07 6.71 5.86
CA ASP A 59 4.92 6.69 6.77
C ASP A 59 3.58 6.77 6.02
N ILE A 60 2.63 5.93 6.43
CA ILE A 60 1.27 5.96 5.90
C ILE A 60 0.45 6.98 6.72
N HIS A 61 0.19 8.14 6.15
CA HIS A 61 -0.55 9.22 6.83
C HIS A 61 -2.08 9.04 6.82
N LYS A 62 -2.61 8.21 5.90
CA LYS A 62 -4.04 7.94 5.74
C LYS A 62 -4.27 6.46 5.55
N ASP A 63 -5.18 5.90 6.34
CA ASP A 63 -5.51 4.49 6.26
C ASP A 63 -6.13 4.15 4.90
N ILE A 64 -5.70 3.02 4.35
CA ILE A 64 -6.23 2.43 3.12
C ILE A 64 -6.89 1.09 3.44
N ASN A 65 -7.83 0.66 2.62
CA ASN A 65 -8.60 -0.56 2.93
C ASN A 65 -7.71 -1.82 2.99
N LYS A 66 -8.18 -2.83 3.75
CA LYS A 66 -7.49 -4.12 3.94
C LYS A 66 -7.10 -4.79 2.62
N THR A 67 -8.03 -4.84 1.65
CA THR A 67 -7.82 -5.50 0.35
C THR A 67 -6.67 -4.90 -0.43
N ALA A 68 -6.49 -3.58 -0.37
CA ALA A 68 -5.39 -2.90 -1.04
C ALA A 68 -4.06 -3.18 -0.36
N VAL A 69 -4.00 -3.14 0.97
CA VAL A 69 -2.76 -3.48 1.71
C VAL A 69 -2.30 -4.89 1.35
N ASP A 70 -3.22 -5.85 1.40
CA ASP A 70 -2.94 -7.25 1.07
C ASP A 70 -2.42 -7.40 -0.36
N THR A 71 -3.13 -6.80 -1.33
CA THR A 71 -2.71 -6.79 -2.74
C THR A 71 -1.34 -6.16 -2.93
N TYR A 72 -1.04 -5.08 -2.21
CA TYR A 72 0.24 -4.37 -2.34
C TYR A 72 1.38 -5.19 -1.76
N LEU A 73 1.20 -5.85 -0.62
CA LEU A 73 2.23 -6.73 -0.05
C LEU A 73 2.54 -7.90 -0.99
N THR A 74 1.52 -8.57 -1.54
CA THR A 74 1.71 -9.63 -2.55
C THR A 74 2.50 -9.11 -3.74
N LYS A 75 2.06 -7.97 -4.31
CA LYS A 75 2.70 -7.40 -5.50
C LYS A 75 4.13 -6.94 -5.23
N ILE A 76 4.43 -6.39 -4.05
CA ILE A 76 5.78 -6.00 -3.67
C ILE A 76 6.70 -7.22 -3.59
N GLU A 77 6.23 -8.33 -3.02
CA GLU A 77 6.99 -9.57 -3.01
C GLU A 77 7.24 -10.10 -4.42
N GLU A 78 6.20 -10.13 -5.27
CA GLU A 78 6.29 -10.58 -6.66
C GLU A 78 7.26 -9.73 -7.49
N ASP A 79 7.20 -8.41 -7.36
CA ASP A 79 7.91 -7.47 -8.25
C ASP A 79 9.32 -7.13 -7.75
N PHE A 80 9.54 -7.09 -6.42
CA PHE A 80 10.79 -6.62 -5.81
C PHE A 80 11.43 -7.64 -4.84
N GLY A 81 10.76 -8.75 -4.57
CA GLY A 81 11.27 -9.82 -3.74
C GLY A 81 11.11 -9.60 -2.23
N LYS A 82 11.61 -10.59 -1.47
CA LYS A 82 11.41 -10.72 -0.03
C LYS A 82 11.99 -9.55 0.78
N GLU A 83 13.11 -8.97 0.35
CA GLU A 83 13.72 -7.82 1.06
C GLU A 83 12.80 -6.60 1.05
N ALA A 84 12.16 -6.31 -0.09
CA ALA A 84 11.18 -5.24 -0.20
C ALA A 84 9.91 -5.54 0.61
N LEU A 85 9.48 -6.80 0.66
CA LEU A 85 8.36 -7.22 1.51
C LEU A 85 8.63 -6.96 3.00
N VAL A 86 9.84 -7.25 3.50
CA VAL A 86 10.24 -6.97 4.89
C VAL A 86 10.16 -5.47 5.20
N VAL A 87 10.58 -4.62 4.24
CA VAL A 87 10.44 -3.17 4.36
C VAL A 87 8.96 -2.76 4.44
N ALA A 88 8.13 -3.26 3.52
CA ALA A 88 6.70 -2.96 3.49
C ALA A 88 5.97 -3.43 4.76
N ALA A 89 6.31 -4.62 5.26
CA ALA A 89 5.80 -5.15 6.52
C ALA A 89 6.18 -4.26 7.72
N SER A 90 7.40 -3.73 7.74
CA SER A 90 7.86 -2.81 8.79
C SER A 90 7.04 -1.52 8.82
N VAL A 91 6.70 -0.96 7.66
CA VAL A 91 5.79 0.19 7.52
C VAL A 91 4.40 -0.14 8.06
N CYS A 92 3.88 -1.34 7.75
CA CYS A 92 2.59 -1.81 8.26
C CYS A 92 2.58 -1.94 9.80
N PHE A 93 3.64 -2.46 10.41
CA PHE A 93 3.77 -2.53 11.87
C PHE A 93 3.82 -1.14 12.51
N ARG A 94 4.56 -0.19 11.92
CA ARG A 94 4.56 1.20 12.39
C ARG A 94 3.16 1.81 12.35
N ARG A 95 2.44 1.62 11.24
CA ARG A 95 1.08 2.14 11.10
C ARG A 95 0.12 1.54 12.12
N PHE A 96 0.25 0.24 12.40
CA PHE A 96 -0.52 -0.41 13.46
C PHE A 96 -0.26 0.23 14.84
N GLU A 97 1.00 0.42 15.23
CA GLU A 97 1.33 1.01 16.52
C GLU A 97 0.88 2.48 16.64
N GLU A 98 0.92 3.25 15.55
CA GLU A 98 0.36 4.60 15.51
C GLU A 98 -1.16 4.62 15.72
N THR A 99 -1.88 3.83 14.92
CA THR A 99 -3.35 3.79 14.95
C THR A 99 -3.87 3.26 16.30
N LYS A 100 -3.16 2.31 16.90
CA LYS A 100 -3.38 1.84 18.28
C LYS A 100 -3.20 2.95 19.33
N LYS A 101 -2.15 3.79 19.22
CA LYS A 101 -1.96 4.95 20.12
C LYS A 101 -3.09 5.98 20.00
N LEU A 102 -3.68 6.11 18.81
CA LEU A 102 -4.79 7.02 18.54
C LEU A 102 -6.16 6.45 18.93
N GLY A 103 -6.23 5.23 19.47
CA GLY A 103 -7.48 4.57 19.86
C GLY A 103 -8.34 4.07 18.70
N ASN A 104 -7.81 4.10 17.47
CA ASN A 104 -8.48 3.62 16.27
C ASN A 104 -7.71 2.41 15.72
N THR A 105 -7.96 1.20 16.21
CA THR A 105 -7.02 0.11 15.92
C THR A 105 -7.25 -0.53 14.55
N CYS A 106 -6.42 -0.18 13.58
CA CYS A 106 -6.37 -0.84 12.27
C CYS A 106 -5.55 -2.14 12.34
N TYR A 107 -6.06 -3.15 13.06
CA TYR A 107 -5.37 -4.43 13.30
C TYR A 107 -4.96 -5.18 12.01
N TYR A 108 -5.63 -4.92 10.89
CA TYR A 108 -5.36 -5.61 9.64
C TYR A 108 -3.94 -5.33 9.11
N TYR A 109 -3.34 -4.17 9.37
CA TYR A 109 -1.96 -3.88 8.95
C TYR A 109 -0.97 -4.87 9.57
N LYS A 110 -1.08 -5.10 10.87
CA LYS A 110 -0.24 -6.06 11.59
C LYS A 110 -0.49 -7.48 11.09
N HIS A 111 -1.75 -7.89 11.02
CA HIS A 111 -2.11 -9.26 10.67
C HIS A 111 -1.66 -9.64 9.25
N LEU A 112 -1.85 -8.75 8.27
CA LEU A 112 -1.39 -8.98 6.90
C LEU A 112 0.14 -9.02 6.80
N ALA A 113 0.83 -8.12 7.51
CA ALA A 113 2.29 -8.16 7.57
C ALA A 113 2.80 -9.49 8.17
N GLU A 114 2.20 -9.97 9.25
CA GLU A 114 2.53 -11.28 9.85
C GLU A 114 2.22 -12.45 8.92
N GLU A 115 1.10 -12.41 8.19
CA GLU A 115 0.71 -13.48 7.25
C GLU A 115 1.72 -13.59 6.08
N HIS A 116 2.06 -12.46 5.46
CA HIS A 116 3.01 -12.43 4.35
C HIS A 116 4.43 -12.78 4.80
N LEU A 117 4.83 -12.37 6.02
CA LEU A 117 6.13 -12.77 6.58
C LEU A 117 6.15 -14.22 7.07
N GLY A 118 5.07 -14.75 7.64
CA GLY A 118 4.97 -16.14 8.10
C GLY A 118 4.87 -17.15 6.96
N GLY A 119 4.42 -16.72 5.78
CA GLY A 119 4.59 -17.45 4.52
C GLY A 119 6.06 -17.66 4.14
N LEU A 120 6.99 -16.85 4.67
CA LEU A 120 8.43 -16.98 4.39
C LEU A 120 9.09 -18.15 5.11
N GLU A 121 8.55 -18.60 6.25
CA GLU A 121 9.13 -19.69 7.06
C GLU A 121 8.69 -21.08 6.59
N ASN A 122 7.65 -21.20 5.76
CA ASN A 122 7.10 -22.49 5.29
C ASN A 122 7.51 -22.85 3.86
N GLY A 123 8.45 -22.10 3.27
CA GLY A 123 8.99 -22.34 1.92
C GLY A 123 10.40 -22.90 1.97
N GLU A 124 10.57 -24.11 2.51
CA GLU A 124 11.75 -24.97 2.34
C GLU A 124 11.40 -26.20 1.50
#